data_AF-A0A9R1V2G5-F1
#
_entry.id   AF-A0A9R1V2G5-F1
#
_cell.length_a   1.000
_cell.length_b   1.000
_cell.length_c   1.000
_cell.angle_alpha   90.00
_cell.angle_beta   90.00
_cell.angle_gamma   90.00
#
_symmetry.space_group_name_H-M   'P 1'
#
loop_
_entity.id
_entity.type
_entity.pdbx_description
1 polymer ?
#
loop_
_entity_poly.entity_id
_entity_poly.type
_entity_poly.pdbx_seq_one_letter_code
_entity_poly.pdbx_strand_id
1 'polypeptide(L)'
;MFFGMIPLPGPTWDWLTTRITTIQDSLALISYRMDVDDTWIRVWRDASWSVVFKLGTGKLPVDGAFQFQPQPQTTNECNLLLTTYGEGFQIYNPKTGV
;
A
#
# COMPACT_ATOMS: atom_id res chain seq x y z
N MET A 1 20.82 -6.00 -21.34
CA MET A 1 20.05 -5.92 -20.08
C MET A 1 18.68 -5.34 -20.45
N PHE A 2 17.63 -6.17 -20.48
CA PHE A 2 16.27 -5.65 -20.70
C PHE A 2 15.75 -5.12 -19.37
N PHE A 3 15.48 -3.82 -19.29
CA PHE A 3 14.67 -3.28 -18.21
C PHE A 3 13.23 -3.76 -18.45
N GLY A 4 12.77 -4.71 -17.62
CA GLY A 4 11.37 -5.13 -17.65
C GLY A 4 10.49 -3.96 -17.20
N MET A 5 9.56 -3.53 -18.05
CA MET A 5 8.54 -2.56 -17.64
C MET A 5 7.51 -3.28 -16.78
N ILE A 6 7.32 -2.83 -15.55
CA ILE A 6 6.20 -3.28 -14.71
C ILE A 6 4.99 -2.41 -15.09
N PRO A 7 3.94 -2.97 -15.70
CA PRO A 7 2.75 -2.20 -16.02
C PRO A 7 2.08 -1.82 -14.70
N LEU A 8 1.93 -0.52 -14.43
CA LEU A 8 1.07 -0.09 -13.34
C LEU A 8 -0.36 -0.54 -13.66
N PRO A 9 -1.14 -1.02 -12.67
CA PRO A 9 -2.56 -1.23 -12.90
C PRO A 9 -3.11 0.13 -13.29
N GLY A 10 -3.64 0.21 -14.51
CA GLY A 10 -3.98 1.49 -15.13
C GLY A 10 -4.87 2.30 -14.19
N PRO A 11 -4.79 3.64 -14.23
CA PRO A 11 -5.74 4.49 -13.53
C PRO A 11 -7.12 4.18 -14.12
N THR A 12 -7.86 3.26 -13.50
CA THR A 12 -9.31 3.27 -13.60
C THR A 12 -9.74 4.64 -13.11
N TRP A 13 -10.68 5.28 -13.80
CA TRP A 13 -11.09 6.68 -13.56
C TRP A 13 -11.32 7.02 -12.07
N ASP A 14 -11.70 6.02 -11.27
CA ASP A 14 -12.00 6.18 -9.86
C ASP A 14 -10.77 6.07 -8.94
N TRP A 15 -9.67 5.45 -9.38
CA TRP A 15 -8.49 5.15 -8.57
C TRP A 15 -7.28 6.01 -8.96
N LEU A 16 -6.88 6.87 -8.04
CA LEU A 16 -5.65 7.67 -8.14
C LEU A 16 -4.46 6.90 -7.57
N THR A 17 -3.37 6.85 -8.33
CA THR A 17 -2.09 6.37 -7.80
C THR A 17 -1.46 7.45 -6.94
N THR A 18 -1.38 7.21 -5.63
CA THR A 18 -0.85 8.20 -4.67
C THR A 18 0.63 8.01 -4.44
N ARG A 19 1.10 6.75 -4.34
CA ARG A 19 2.51 6.45 -4.03
C ARG A 19 2.93 5.10 -4.57
N ILE A 20 4.18 5.02 -5.03
CA ILE A 20 4.89 3.78 -5.33
C ILE A 20 6.06 3.65 -4.36
N THR A 21 6.26 2.46 -3.79
CA THR A 21 7.26 2.20 -2.76
C THR A 21 7.61 0.71 -2.73
N THR A 22 8.38 0.25 -1.74
CA THR A 22 8.72 -1.16 -1.57
C THR A 22 8.22 -1.69 -0.23
N ILE A 23 7.66 -2.90 -0.24
CA ILE A 23 7.19 -3.62 0.94
C ILE A 23 7.75 -5.03 0.86
N GLN A 24 8.59 -5.42 1.83
CA GLN A 24 9.24 -6.74 1.85
C GLN A 24 9.89 -7.09 0.52
N ASP A 25 10.76 -6.19 0.04
CA ASP A 25 11.50 -6.32 -1.22
C ASP A 25 10.62 -6.42 -2.49
N SER A 26 9.30 -6.28 -2.35
CA SER A 26 8.35 -6.27 -3.46
C SER A 26 7.92 -4.84 -3.76
N LEU A 27 7.69 -4.52 -5.04
CA LEU A 27 7.13 -3.23 -5.42
C LEU A 27 5.69 -3.12 -4.93
N ALA A 28 5.37 -2.03 -4.25
CA ALA A 28 4.06 -1.74 -3.72
C ALA A 28 3.50 -0.45 -4.32
N LEU A 29 2.21 -0.48 -4.63
CA LEU A 29 1.43 0.61 -5.16
C LEU A 29 0.31 0.92 -4.18
N ILE A 30 0.26 2.17 -3.75
CA ILE A 30 -0.82 2.70 -2.91
C ILE A 30 -1.72 3.50 -3.81
N SER A 31 -2.98 3.07 -3.90
CA SER A 31 -4.01 3.70 -4.72
C SER A 31 -5.19 4.10 -3.86
N TYR A 32 -5.74 5.27 -4.15
CA TYR A 32 -6.83 5.89 -3.42
C TYR A 32 -8.04 6.13 -4.33
N ARG A 33 -9.25 5.89 -3.82
CA ARG A 33 -10.52 6.08 -4.53
C ARG A 33 -11.33 7.17 -3.85
N MET A 34 -11.54 8.29 -4.55
CA MET A 34 -12.14 9.51 -3.97
C MET A 34 -13.63 9.44 -3.68
N ASP A 35 -14.39 8.67 -4.44
CA ASP A 35 -15.86 8.58 -4.34
C ASP A 35 -16.34 7.81 -3.10
N VAL A 36 -15.55 6.86 -2.64
CA VAL A 36 -15.86 6.00 -1.49
C VAL A 36 -14.82 6.10 -0.38
N ASP A 37 -13.89 7.05 -0.48
CA ASP A 37 -12.83 7.26 0.51
C ASP A 37 -12.09 5.95 0.86
N ASP A 38 -11.76 5.14 -0.17
CA ASP A 38 -11.16 3.81 0.00
C ASP A 38 -9.71 3.79 -0.46
N THR A 39 -8.86 3.10 0.28
CA THR A 39 -7.42 3.00 -0.01
C THR A 39 -6.99 1.55 -0.11
N TRP A 40 -6.36 1.21 -1.22
CA TRP A 40 -5.84 -0.13 -1.48
C TRP A 40 -4.32 -0.10 -1.60
N ILE A 41 -3.70 -1.15 -1.08
CA ILE A 41 -2.28 -1.44 -1.28
C ILE A 41 -2.19 -2.68 -2.14
N ARG A 42 -1.53 -2.52 -3.28
CA ARG A 42 -1.23 -3.60 -4.23
C ARG A 42 0.25 -3.87 -4.21
N VAL A 43 0.63 -5.14 -4.29
CA VAL A 43 2.03 -5.55 -4.38
C VAL A 43 2.24 -6.31 -5.68
N TRP A 44 3.35 -6.05 -6.35
CA TRP A 44 3.78 -6.76 -7.54
C TRP A 44 4.43 -8.08 -7.14
N ARG A 45 3.76 -9.20 -7.47
CA ARG A 45 4.24 -10.56 -7.24
C ARG A 45 3.88 -11.42 -8.44
N ASP A 46 4.75 -12.36 -8.80
CA ASP A 46 4.51 -13.33 -9.87
C ASP A 46 4.04 -12.70 -11.19
N ALA A 47 4.68 -11.59 -11.58
CA ALA A 47 4.35 -10.80 -12.76
C ALA A 47 2.91 -10.21 -12.78
N SER A 48 2.30 -9.98 -11.61
CA SER A 48 0.96 -9.42 -11.48
C SER A 48 0.81 -8.51 -10.25
N TRP A 49 -0.17 -7.60 -10.26
CA TRP A 49 -0.53 -6.80 -9.09
C TRP A 49 -1.60 -7.50 -8.26
N SER A 50 -1.29 -7.83 -7.01
CA SER A 50 -2.23 -8.41 -6.05
C SER A 50 -2.60 -7.39 -4.97
N VAL A 51 -3.89 -7.23 -4.67
CA VAL A 51 -4.34 -6.43 -3.53
C VAL A 51 -4.02 -7.19 -2.25
N VAL A 52 -3.23 -6.60 -1.36
CA VAL A 52 -2.81 -7.21 -0.10
C VAL A 52 -3.44 -6.54 1.11
N PHE A 53 -3.90 -5.30 0.96
CA PHE A 53 -4.56 -4.55 2.02
C PHE A 53 -5.61 -3.61 1.46
N LYS A 54 -6.71 -3.48 2.20
CA LYS A 54 -7.80 -2.53 1.95
C LYS A 54 -8.14 -1.86 3.26
N LEU A 55 -8.06 -0.53 3.27
CA LEU A 55 -8.40 0.25 4.45
C LEU A 55 -9.92 0.26 4.68
N GLY A 56 -10.71 0.25 3.61
CA GLY A 56 -12.17 0.22 3.64
C GLY A 56 -12.79 1.61 3.45
N THR A 57 -14.05 1.61 3.02
CA THR A 57 -14.84 2.81 2.71
C THR A 57 -14.93 3.77 3.90
N GLY A 58 -14.74 5.07 3.65
CA GLY A 58 -14.84 6.13 4.66
C GLY A 58 -13.62 6.25 5.58
N LYS A 59 -12.55 5.48 5.31
CA LYS A 59 -11.31 5.52 6.09
C LYS A 59 -10.23 6.24 5.30
N LEU A 60 -10.33 7.57 5.29
CA LEU A 60 -9.33 8.44 4.66
C LEU A 60 -8.00 8.39 5.40
N PRO A 61 -6.90 8.00 4.72
CA PRO A 61 -5.57 8.23 5.26
C PRO A 61 -5.28 9.74 5.30
N VAL A 62 -4.63 10.19 6.37
CA VAL A 62 -4.12 11.57 6.48
C VAL A 62 -2.98 11.78 5.47
N ASP A 63 -2.74 13.00 5.01
CA ASP A 63 -1.53 13.26 4.21
C ASP A 63 -0.26 12.84 4.97
N GLY A 64 0.57 12.02 4.32
CA GLY A 64 1.75 11.40 4.97
C GLY A 64 1.44 10.22 5.90
N ALA A 65 0.20 9.73 5.94
CA ALA A 65 -0.26 8.63 6.79
C ALA A 65 0.50 7.32 6.61
N PHE A 66 1.10 7.10 5.44
CA PHE A 66 1.85 5.89 5.16
C PHE A 66 3.29 6.05 5.62
N GLN A 67 3.58 5.52 6.81
CA GLN A 67 4.92 5.46 7.36
C GLN A 67 5.38 4.01 7.47
N PHE A 68 6.51 3.71 6.85
CA PHE A 68 7.18 2.43 7.07
C PHE A 68 7.87 2.48 8.43
N GLN A 69 7.51 1.57 9.32
CA GLN A 69 8.23 1.39 10.57
C GLN A 69 9.33 0.35 10.35
N PRO A 70 10.61 0.76 10.33
CA PRO A 70 11.69 -0.21 10.36
C PRO A 70 11.66 -0.93 11.71
N GLN A 71 11.35 -2.22 11.72
CA GLN A 71 11.60 -3.04 12.91
C GLN A 71 13.10 -3.35 13.03
N PRO A 72 13.60 -3.57 14.26
CA PRO A 72 15.01 -3.82 14.50
C PRO A 72 15.48 -5.13 13.82
N GLN A 73 16.07 -4.98 12.63
CA GLN A 73 17.11 -5.72 11.89
C GLN A 73 17.21 -7.26 11.93
N THR A 74 16.46 -7.99 12.76
CA THR A 74 16.52 -9.47 12.84
C THR A 74 15.39 -10.15 12.05
N THR A 75 14.40 -9.38 11.62
CA THR A 75 13.34 -9.83 10.72
C THR A 75 13.20 -8.81 9.59
N ASN A 76 13.10 -9.25 8.34
CA ASN A 76 12.76 -8.38 7.18
C ASN A 76 11.30 -7.86 7.27
N GLU A 77 10.86 -7.47 8.46
CA GLU A 77 9.50 -7.06 8.78
C GLU A 77 9.43 -5.54 8.74
N CYS A 78 9.09 -5.01 7.58
CA CYS A 78 8.66 -3.62 7.46
C CYS A 78 7.15 -3.57 7.70
N ASN A 79 6.73 -3.25 8.93
CA ASN A 79 5.33 -2.94 9.18
C ASN A 79 4.99 -1.59 8.55
N LEU A 80 3.78 -1.49 8.01
CA LEU A 80 3.25 -0.25 7.51
C LEU A 80 2.32 0.34 8.58
N LEU A 81 2.67 1.52 9.07
CA LEU A 81 1.79 2.35 9.86
C LEU A 81 0.91 3.17 8.92
N LEU A 82 -0.40 3.15 9.17
CA LEU A 82 -1.40 3.96 8.51
C LEU A 82 -2.07 4.86 9.54
N THR A 83 -2.05 6.17 9.31
CA THR A 83 -2.82 7.13 10.11
C THR A 83 -4.12 7.50 9.39
N THR A 84 -5.26 7.29 10.02
CA THR A 84 -6.57 7.65 9.47
C THR A 84 -7.20 8.80 10.26
N TYR A 85 -8.01 9.63 9.59
CA TYR A 85 -8.68 10.76 10.24
C TYR A 85 -9.65 10.34 11.37
N GLY A 86 -10.27 9.16 11.26
CA GLY A 86 -11.33 8.72 12.17
C GLY A 86 -10.93 7.66 13.21
N GLU A 87 -9.94 6.81 12.92
CA GLU A 87 -9.61 5.64 13.75
C GLU A 87 -8.20 5.71 14.37
N GLY A 88 -7.45 6.77 14.08
CA GLY A 88 -6.07 6.91 14.56
C GLY A 88 -5.10 6.00 13.79
N PHE A 89 -4.22 5.32 14.51
CA PHE A 89 -3.15 4.49 13.93
C PHE A 89 -3.61 3.06 13.70
N GLN A 90 -3.45 2.56 12.48
CA GLN A 90 -3.53 1.16 12.11
C GLN A 90 -2.15 0.64 11.71
N ILE A 91 -1.83 -0.59 12.09
CA ILE A 91 -0.57 -1.25 11.73
C ILE A 91 -0.94 -2.40 10.80
N TYR A 92 -0.38 -2.40 9.60
CA TYR A 92 -0.43 -3.50 8.67
C TYR A 92 0.90 -4.24 8.66
N ASN A 93 0.86 -5.53 8.98
CA ASN A 93 1.98 -6.45 8.84
C ASN A 93 1.89 -7.15 7.47
N PRO A 94 2.80 -6.86 6.54
CA PRO A 94 2.71 -7.41 5.18
C PRO A 94 3.01 -8.91 5.08
N LYS A 95 3.55 -9.55 6.14
CA LYS A 95 3.73 -11.01 6.17
C LYS A 95 2.42 -11.72 6.44
N THR A 96 1.66 -11.20 7.41
CA THR A 96 0.43 -11.84 7.89
C THR A 96 -0.81 -11.31 7.19
N GLY A 97 -0.72 -10.15 6.53
CA GLY A 97 -1.87 -9.48 5.94
C GLY A 97 -2.83 -8.89 6.98
N VAL A 98 -2.37 -8.72 8.22
CA VAL A 98 -3.13 -8.25 9.39
C VAL A 98 -2.63 -6.88 9.79
#